data_AF-A0A0H3FEL7-F1
#
_entry.id   AF-A0A0H3FEL7-F1
#
_cell.length_a   1.000
_cell.length_b   1.000
_cell.length_c   1.000
_cell.angle_alpha   90.00
_cell.angle_beta   90.00
_cell.angle_gamma   90.00
#
_symmetry.space_group_name_H-M   'P 1'
#
loop_
_entity.id
_entity.type
_entity.pdbx_description
1 polymer ?
#
loop_
_entity_poly.entity_id
_entity_poly.type
_entity_poly.pdbx_seq_one_letter_code
_entity_poly.pdbx_strand_id
1 'polypeptide(L)'
;MSINNDYQKLEPGDTVRLFEVDGTAFGTGEVLRFHNYNLAYTEDEIAAANPLSPINLTETALDNRVTFQRAGAASYIGQDGKIYQALANQWPLEYLGGVGRTEPEPAATNLLTYSNTMTNAVWTMSSATRTGNQISPSGGTDAIKLVPSTANANHIISQVITAGVIGNTSYVLSFFVKAAGYNRVRLRAADSVAYRGEVVVNLAAGTITAGNTTALLTPLADGWFRVSSTFLIANGATNLSISAWVYDDSGAATFAGDGVKGILITGAQIEKGSVLTSPILTGATTVTRPAASAVIAANGASSIKVTYSTGETTTLTFGSASSVVLPAASEPWGTRYITKIEYIGGTPVYDESKLPAKSIWWQGNEYSAWPVQIEGIEASTSGSSAQPKLTVANLDGSITALCLAYDDMLQAVVTIHDTLVQYLDARNFAGGNATADATQEKLQVFYIDSKSMETNISVEFTLSSPMDLQGLMIPTRQLHSLCTWCIRGKYRSGDGCDYAGTNYFDKHGNPVSDPSLDVCNGTLNTGCKLRFGANNELPFGGFPGTSLIKS
;
A
#
# COMPACT_ATOMS: atom_id res chain seq x y z
N MET A 1 -9.39 -2.62 40.05
CA MET A 1 -10.62 -2.27 39.31
C MET A 1 -10.36 -2.71 37.87
N SER A 2 -11.17 -3.63 37.32
CA SER A 2 -10.99 -4.09 35.94
C SER A 2 -11.78 -3.15 35.04
N ILE A 3 -11.10 -2.36 34.22
CA ILE A 3 -11.75 -1.66 33.10
C ILE A 3 -12.05 -2.76 32.08
N ASN A 4 -13.34 -3.06 31.86
CA ASN A 4 -13.71 -4.11 30.92
C ASN A 4 -13.62 -3.56 29.49
N ASN A 5 -12.76 -4.13 28.66
CA ASN A 5 -12.77 -3.88 27.21
C ASN A 5 -13.71 -4.88 26.56
N ASP A 6 -14.75 -4.40 25.90
CA ASP A 6 -15.69 -5.26 25.21
C ASP A 6 -15.12 -5.68 23.84
N TYR A 7 -15.14 -6.99 23.59
CA TYR A 7 -14.79 -7.54 22.29
C TYR A 7 -15.95 -7.32 21.33
N GLN A 8 -15.78 -6.38 20.41
CA GLN A 8 -16.84 -5.96 19.48
C GLN A 8 -16.46 -6.37 18.07
N LYS A 9 -17.39 -7.04 17.39
CA LYS A 9 -17.35 -7.18 15.94
C LYS A 9 -18.16 -6.03 15.35
N LEU A 10 -17.68 -5.41 14.28
CA LEU A 10 -18.45 -4.40 13.56
C LEU A 10 -19.49 -5.08 12.67
N GLU A 11 -20.43 -5.79 13.29
CA GLU A 11 -21.55 -6.42 12.59
C GLU A 11 -22.76 -5.47 12.55
N PRO A 12 -23.55 -5.48 11.46
CA PRO A 12 -24.78 -4.70 11.38
C PRO A 12 -25.76 -5.04 12.51
N GLY A 13 -26.20 -4.01 13.25
CA GLY A 13 -27.17 -4.13 14.36
C GLY A 13 -26.56 -3.95 15.75
N ASP A 14 -25.24 -4.04 15.88
CA ASP A 14 -24.56 -3.78 17.14
C ASP A 14 -24.47 -2.27 17.44
N THR A 15 -24.48 -1.92 18.73
CA THR A 15 -24.35 -0.53 19.20
C THR A 15 -22.88 -0.20 19.46
N VAL A 16 -22.47 1.01 19.06
CA VAL A 16 -21.13 1.56 19.24
C VAL A 16 -21.24 2.86 20.03
N ARG A 17 -20.48 2.94 21.13
CA ARG A 17 -20.30 4.10 21.99
C ARG A 17 -18.94 4.74 21.75
N LEU A 18 -18.95 6.02 21.41
CA LEU A 18 -17.75 6.84 21.18
C LEU A 18 -17.72 8.00 22.18
N PHE A 19 -16.53 8.42 22.57
CA PHE A 19 -16.32 9.48 23.55
C PHE A 19 -15.51 10.61 22.93
N GLU A 20 -15.94 11.85 23.18
CA GLU A 20 -15.17 13.06 22.96
C GLU A 20 -14.98 13.80 24.28
N VAL A 21 -13.78 14.31 24.50
CA VAL A 21 -13.47 15.21 25.63
C VAL A 21 -12.87 16.49 25.06
N ASP A 22 -13.64 17.56 25.14
CA ASP A 22 -13.26 18.90 24.68
C ASP A 22 -12.83 19.77 25.87
N GLY A 23 -11.52 20.03 25.93
CA GLY A 23 -10.91 21.00 26.85
C GLY A 23 -10.36 22.25 26.16
N THR A 24 -10.75 22.50 24.91
CA THR A 24 -10.19 23.60 24.10
C THR A 24 -10.44 24.96 24.73
N ALA A 25 -11.53 25.11 25.49
CA ALA A 25 -11.88 26.32 26.24
C ALA A 25 -10.81 26.74 27.26
N PHE A 26 -10.00 25.81 27.75
CA PHE A 26 -8.93 26.05 28.72
C PHE A 26 -7.54 25.57 28.24
N GLY A 27 -7.39 25.36 26.93
CA GLY A 27 -6.07 25.33 26.28
C GLY A 27 -5.52 23.94 25.91
N THR A 28 -6.33 22.89 25.87
CA THR A 28 -5.86 21.55 25.44
C THR A 28 -5.42 21.49 23.97
N GLY A 29 -5.78 22.48 23.16
CA GLY A 29 -5.42 22.61 21.75
C GLY A 29 -6.24 21.73 20.81
N GLU A 30 -6.69 20.55 21.26
CA GLU A 30 -7.49 19.61 20.47
C GLU A 30 -8.57 18.92 21.31
N VAL A 31 -9.58 18.36 20.61
CA VAL A 31 -10.63 17.51 21.19
C VAL A 31 -10.13 16.06 21.19
N LEU A 32 -10.09 15.43 22.36
CA LEU A 32 -9.67 14.04 22.51
C LEU A 32 -10.83 13.12 22.10
N ARG A 33 -10.57 12.13 21.23
CA ARG A 33 -11.60 11.22 20.69
C ARG A 33 -11.17 9.77 20.85
N PHE A 34 -12.01 8.95 21.49
CA PHE A 34 -11.66 7.57 21.78
C PHE A 34 -12.85 6.62 21.94
N HIS A 35 -12.57 5.31 21.90
CA HIS A 35 -13.52 4.22 22.15
C HIS A 35 -12.90 3.07 22.95
N ASN A 36 -13.74 2.24 23.56
CA ASN A 36 -13.30 1.11 24.41
C ASN A 36 -13.30 -0.27 23.71
N TYR A 37 -13.68 -0.32 22.43
CA TYR A 37 -13.83 -1.59 21.71
C TYR A 37 -12.51 -2.24 21.30
N ASN A 38 -12.41 -3.56 21.52
CA ASN A 38 -11.33 -4.38 20.98
C ASN A 38 -11.77 -5.01 19.64
N LEU A 39 -11.35 -4.38 18.53
CA LEU A 39 -11.73 -4.79 17.19
C LEU A 39 -10.81 -5.91 16.67
N ALA A 40 -11.40 -6.95 16.09
CA ALA A 40 -10.67 -8.09 15.55
C ALA A 40 -9.78 -7.69 14.34
N TYR A 41 -8.58 -8.25 14.27
CA TYR A 41 -7.75 -8.21 13.07
C TYR A 41 -8.29 -9.15 11.99
N THR A 42 -8.12 -8.76 10.73
CA THR A 42 -8.40 -9.62 9.59
C THR A 42 -7.34 -10.71 9.46
N GLU A 43 -7.65 -11.78 8.74
CA GLU A 43 -6.68 -12.84 8.46
C GLU A 43 -5.43 -12.30 7.74
N ASP A 44 -5.62 -11.33 6.84
CA ASP A 44 -4.52 -10.68 6.10
C ASP A 44 -3.61 -9.85 7.01
N GLU A 45 -4.18 -9.10 7.96
CA GLU A 45 -3.42 -8.33 8.97
C GLU A 45 -2.59 -9.28 9.85
N ILE A 46 -3.19 -10.37 10.31
CA ILE A 46 -2.52 -11.41 11.11
C ILE A 46 -1.41 -12.08 10.28
N ALA A 47 -1.65 -12.36 9.00
CA ALA A 47 -0.67 -12.96 8.10
C ALA A 47 0.52 -12.02 7.82
N ALA A 48 0.28 -10.71 7.70
CA ALA A 48 1.32 -9.69 7.53
C ALA A 48 2.19 -9.51 8.79
N ALA A 49 1.62 -9.74 9.97
CA ALA A 49 2.31 -9.78 11.25
C ALA A 49 3.01 -11.12 11.53
N ASN A 50 2.62 -12.19 10.83
CA ASN A 50 3.20 -13.51 10.98
C ASN A 50 4.53 -13.63 10.19
N PRO A 51 5.70 -13.75 10.85
CA PRO A 51 6.98 -13.88 10.15
C PRO A 51 7.12 -15.21 9.38
N LEU A 52 6.27 -16.20 9.67
CA LEU A 52 6.22 -17.50 9.02
C LEU A 52 5.12 -17.62 7.95
N SER A 53 4.40 -16.53 7.64
CA SER A 53 3.46 -16.54 6.52
C SER A 53 4.18 -16.86 5.19
N PRO A 54 3.51 -17.50 4.21
CA PRO A 54 4.11 -17.77 2.92
C PRO A 54 4.65 -16.49 2.25
N ILE A 55 5.85 -16.58 1.69
CA ILE A 55 6.44 -15.50 0.89
C ILE A 55 5.95 -15.69 -0.55
N ASN A 56 5.26 -14.69 -1.08
CA ASN A 56 4.84 -14.65 -2.48
C ASN A 56 5.94 -14.03 -3.35
N LEU A 57 6.58 -14.82 -4.22
CA LEU A 57 7.57 -14.34 -5.18
C LEU A 57 6.98 -13.98 -6.54
N THR A 58 5.66 -13.84 -6.63
CA THR A 58 4.98 -13.27 -7.81
C THR A 58 4.64 -11.79 -7.62
N GLU A 59 4.91 -11.22 -6.44
CA GLU A 59 4.70 -9.79 -6.15
C GLU A 59 5.85 -8.93 -6.66
N THR A 60 5.51 -7.70 -7.08
CA THR A 60 6.47 -6.75 -7.64
C THR A 60 7.55 -6.37 -6.61
N ALA A 61 7.13 -6.04 -5.40
CA ALA A 61 8.02 -5.80 -4.27
C ALA A 61 8.65 -7.12 -3.78
N LEU A 62 9.95 -7.09 -3.48
CA LEU A 62 10.62 -8.22 -2.85
C LEU A 62 10.27 -8.22 -1.35
N ASP A 63 9.83 -9.37 -0.84
CA ASP A 63 9.57 -9.56 0.58
C ASP A 63 10.84 -9.31 1.39
N ASN A 64 10.71 -8.57 2.50
CA ASN A 64 11.84 -8.16 3.33
C ASN A 64 12.55 -9.32 4.04
N ARG A 65 11.93 -10.50 4.12
CA ARG A 65 12.53 -11.73 4.65
C ARG A 65 13.51 -12.37 3.68
N VAL A 66 13.56 -11.89 2.44
CA VAL A 66 14.44 -12.37 1.37
C VAL A 66 15.57 -11.37 1.16
N THR A 67 16.80 -11.79 1.41
CA THR A 67 17.99 -11.01 1.07
C THR A 67 18.58 -11.49 -0.24
N PHE A 68 18.46 -10.68 -1.29
CA PHE A 68 19.06 -10.96 -2.59
C PHE A 68 20.36 -10.18 -2.79
N GLN A 69 21.39 -10.84 -3.31
CA GLN A 69 22.68 -10.24 -3.63
C GLN A 69 23.16 -10.65 -5.02
N ARG A 70 23.56 -9.65 -5.80
CA ARG A 70 24.26 -9.81 -7.08
C ARG A 70 25.05 -8.54 -7.37
N ALA A 71 26.37 -8.67 -7.54
CA ALA A 71 27.27 -7.53 -7.68
C ALA A 71 27.15 -6.73 -9.00
N GLY A 72 26.37 -7.21 -9.97
CA GLY A 72 26.24 -6.59 -11.30
C GLY A 72 24.85 -6.73 -11.90
N ALA A 73 24.68 -6.17 -13.09
CA ALA A 73 23.43 -6.25 -13.83
C ALA A 73 23.17 -7.66 -14.37
N ALA A 74 21.90 -8.00 -14.57
CA ALA A 74 21.48 -9.20 -15.29
C ALA A 74 20.21 -8.94 -16.09
N SER A 75 20.05 -9.71 -17.16
CA SER A 75 18.91 -9.62 -18.04
C SER A 75 17.68 -10.29 -17.42
N TYR A 76 16.48 -9.73 -17.65
CA TYR A 76 15.20 -10.32 -17.23
C TYR A 76 14.11 -10.04 -18.26
N ILE A 77 13.04 -10.84 -18.27
CA ILE A 77 11.91 -10.65 -19.19
C ILE A 77 10.78 -9.87 -18.50
N GLY A 78 10.46 -8.69 -19.03
CA GLY A 78 9.38 -7.85 -18.54
C GLY A 78 7.99 -8.36 -18.92
N GLN A 79 6.95 -7.71 -18.39
CA GLN A 79 5.55 -8.08 -18.63
C GLN A 79 5.11 -7.99 -20.10
N ASP A 80 5.77 -7.12 -20.89
CA ASP A 80 5.58 -7.01 -22.34
C ASP A 80 6.33 -8.08 -23.15
N GLY A 81 7.03 -9.00 -22.47
CA GLY A 81 7.82 -10.08 -23.06
C GLY A 81 9.16 -9.64 -23.65
N LYS A 82 9.57 -8.37 -23.45
CA LYS A 82 10.87 -7.85 -23.88
C LYS A 82 11.95 -8.07 -22.82
N ILE A 83 13.21 -7.98 -23.25
CA ILE A 83 14.38 -8.17 -22.38
C ILE A 83 14.84 -6.82 -21.81
N TYR A 84 14.94 -6.75 -20.49
CA TYR A 84 15.41 -5.59 -19.73
C TYR A 84 16.66 -5.92 -18.93
N GLN A 85 17.28 -4.91 -18.31
CA GLN A 85 18.43 -5.06 -17.41
C GLN A 85 18.01 -4.70 -15.97
N ALA A 86 18.16 -5.65 -15.06
CA ALA A 86 18.06 -5.39 -13.63
C ALA A 86 19.42 -4.94 -13.10
N LEU A 87 19.43 -3.93 -12.22
CA LEU A 87 20.65 -3.42 -11.60
C LEU A 87 21.24 -4.44 -10.60
N ALA A 88 22.40 -4.10 -10.03
CA ALA A 88 22.97 -4.85 -8.91
C ALA A 88 21.95 -4.96 -7.75
N ASN A 89 21.92 -6.12 -7.09
CA ASN A 89 21.01 -6.47 -6.00
C ASN A 89 19.50 -6.35 -6.30
N GLN A 90 19.11 -6.13 -7.56
CA GLN A 90 17.71 -6.22 -7.96
C GLN A 90 17.38 -7.64 -8.40
N TRP A 91 16.42 -8.26 -7.72
CA TRP A 91 15.79 -9.49 -8.15
C TRP A 91 14.47 -9.12 -8.84
N PRO A 92 14.39 -9.07 -10.18
CA PRO A 92 13.18 -8.66 -10.88
C PRO A 92 12.14 -9.79 -10.94
N LEU A 93 10.89 -9.44 -11.24
CA LEU A 93 9.88 -10.41 -11.66
C LEU A 93 10.08 -10.69 -13.15
N GLU A 94 9.83 -11.94 -13.53
CA GLU A 94 9.86 -12.38 -14.92
C GLU A 94 8.52 -12.96 -15.34
N TYR A 95 8.16 -12.75 -16.62
CA TYR A 95 6.80 -12.98 -17.14
C TYR A 95 6.74 -13.98 -18.31
N LEU A 96 7.79 -14.77 -18.52
CA LEU A 96 7.83 -15.72 -19.64
C LEU A 96 7.40 -17.13 -19.18
N GLY A 97 6.24 -17.61 -19.62
CA GLY A 97 5.75 -18.96 -19.27
C GLY A 97 5.21 -19.09 -17.84
N GLY A 98 4.95 -17.96 -17.19
CA GLY A 98 4.49 -17.83 -15.81
C GLY A 98 4.97 -16.50 -15.22
N VAL A 99 4.61 -16.24 -13.96
CA VAL A 99 5.13 -15.10 -13.19
C VAL A 99 5.93 -15.63 -12.00
N GLY A 100 7.12 -15.08 -11.77
CA GLY A 100 7.95 -15.43 -10.62
C GLY A 100 9.33 -14.80 -10.70
N ARG A 101 10.26 -15.27 -9.86
CA ARG A 101 11.64 -14.82 -9.86
C ARG A 101 12.58 -15.94 -10.31
N THR A 102 13.47 -15.62 -11.23
CA THR A 102 14.50 -16.57 -11.71
C THR A 102 15.36 -17.02 -10.56
N GLU A 103 15.66 -18.32 -10.50
CA GLU A 103 16.56 -18.90 -9.51
C GLU A 103 17.92 -18.16 -9.49
N PRO A 104 18.58 -18.01 -8.33
CA PRO A 104 19.89 -17.36 -8.27
C PRO A 104 20.88 -17.98 -9.26
N GLU A 105 21.25 -17.21 -10.29
CA GLU A 105 22.10 -17.74 -11.36
C GLU A 105 23.56 -17.89 -10.91
N PRO A 106 24.27 -18.93 -11.35
CA PRO A 106 25.70 -19.05 -11.13
C PRO A 106 26.47 -17.97 -11.90
N ALA A 107 27.74 -17.77 -11.51
CA ALA A 107 28.65 -16.95 -12.29
C ALA A 107 28.90 -17.61 -13.64
N ALA A 108 28.76 -16.85 -14.72
CA ALA A 108 28.97 -17.37 -16.07
C ALA A 108 29.61 -16.31 -16.96
N THR A 109 30.34 -16.75 -17.97
CA THR A 109 31.08 -15.86 -18.90
C THR A 109 30.68 -16.19 -20.31
N ASN A 110 30.25 -15.18 -21.06
CA ASN A 110 30.11 -15.32 -22.51
C ASN A 110 31.49 -15.17 -23.15
N LEU A 111 31.99 -16.26 -23.76
CA LEU A 111 33.31 -16.27 -24.40
C LEU A 111 33.33 -15.62 -25.78
N LEU A 112 32.16 -15.29 -26.35
CA LEU A 112 32.07 -14.54 -27.60
C LEU A 112 32.30 -13.05 -27.34
N THR A 113 32.86 -12.37 -28.34
CA THR A 113 32.97 -10.90 -28.39
C THR A 113 32.07 -10.33 -29.47
N TYR A 114 31.63 -9.08 -29.29
CA TYR A 114 30.68 -8.40 -30.16
C TYR A 114 29.41 -9.25 -30.37
N SER A 115 28.98 -9.98 -29.33
CA SER A 115 27.94 -10.98 -29.45
C SER A 115 26.57 -10.43 -29.80
N ASN A 116 26.35 -9.18 -29.43
CA ASN A 116 25.09 -8.51 -29.64
C ASN A 116 24.94 -8.06 -31.10
N THR A 117 25.90 -7.29 -31.60
CA THR A 117 25.83 -6.66 -32.92
C THR A 117 26.47 -7.45 -34.04
N MET A 118 27.40 -8.38 -33.76
CA MET A 118 28.07 -9.24 -34.76
C MET A 118 28.58 -8.52 -36.03
N THR A 119 28.85 -7.21 -35.95
CA THR A 119 29.27 -6.37 -37.07
C THR A 119 30.78 -6.28 -37.22
N ASN A 120 31.53 -6.66 -36.19
CA ASN A 120 32.99 -6.68 -36.20
C ASN A 120 33.54 -7.82 -37.07
N ALA A 121 34.75 -7.66 -37.60
CA ALA A 121 35.42 -8.63 -38.47
C ALA A 121 35.75 -9.98 -37.79
N VAL A 122 35.77 -10.04 -36.45
CA VAL A 122 35.87 -11.33 -35.72
C VAL A 122 34.70 -12.27 -36.01
N TRP A 123 33.57 -11.73 -36.46
CA TRP A 123 32.45 -12.50 -37.02
C TRP A 123 32.64 -12.62 -38.53
N THR A 124 33.21 -13.76 -38.94
CA THR A 124 33.44 -14.10 -40.34
C THR A 124 32.15 -14.56 -41.00
N MET A 125 32.02 -14.36 -42.31
CA MET A 125 30.86 -14.76 -43.09
C MET A 125 31.27 -15.61 -44.29
N SER A 126 30.40 -16.53 -44.70
CA SER A 126 30.51 -17.28 -45.94
C SER A 126 29.24 -17.10 -46.76
N SER A 127 29.39 -16.68 -48.01
CA SER A 127 28.31 -16.49 -48.99
C SER A 127 27.10 -15.71 -48.46
N ALA A 128 27.30 -14.76 -47.55
CA ALA A 128 26.23 -13.97 -46.93
C ALA A 128 26.67 -12.53 -46.67
N THR A 129 25.70 -11.63 -46.56
CA THR A 129 25.90 -10.24 -46.14
C THR A 129 25.12 -9.96 -44.85
N ARG A 130 25.55 -8.95 -44.09
CA ARG A 130 24.86 -8.53 -42.86
C ARG A 130 24.49 -7.05 -42.92
N THR A 131 23.31 -6.72 -42.42
CA THR A 131 22.88 -5.33 -42.19
C THR A 131 22.60 -5.13 -40.71
N GLY A 132 23.22 -4.14 -40.08
CA GLY A 132 23.03 -3.83 -38.66
C GLY A 132 21.75 -3.04 -38.36
N ASN A 133 21.67 -2.54 -37.13
CA ASN A 133 20.63 -1.62 -36.66
C ASN A 133 19.20 -2.17 -36.77
N GLN A 134 19.04 -3.49 -36.63
CA GLN A 134 17.72 -4.12 -36.59
C GLN A 134 17.18 -4.13 -35.16
N ILE A 135 15.85 -4.02 -35.02
CA ILE A 135 15.19 -4.06 -33.72
C ILE A 135 15.41 -5.43 -33.08
N SER A 136 15.91 -5.48 -31.86
CA SER A 136 16.21 -6.70 -31.10
C SER A 136 15.09 -7.07 -30.11
N PRO A 137 15.20 -8.21 -29.40
CA PRO A 137 14.25 -8.60 -28.35
C PRO A 137 14.18 -7.64 -27.15
N SER A 138 15.16 -6.74 -26.97
CA SER A 138 15.10 -5.70 -25.94
C SER A 138 14.34 -4.46 -26.39
N GLY A 139 13.97 -4.37 -27.68
CA GLY A 139 13.46 -3.16 -28.32
C GLY A 139 14.55 -2.19 -28.78
N GLY A 140 15.82 -2.46 -28.48
CA GLY A 140 16.98 -1.72 -29.01
C GLY A 140 17.27 -2.04 -30.48
N THR A 141 18.27 -1.40 -31.07
CA THR A 141 18.66 -1.57 -32.50
C THR A 141 19.98 -2.31 -32.66
N ASP A 142 20.20 -3.35 -31.87
CA ASP A 142 21.45 -4.09 -31.75
C ASP A 142 21.45 -5.44 -32.48
N ALA A 143 20.36 -5.81 -33.15
CA ALA A 143 20.32 -7.00 -34.00
C ALA A 143 20.87 -6.74 -35.41
N ILE A 144 21.20 -7.84 -36.10
CA ILE A 144 21.55 -7.83 -37.51
C ILE A 144 20.58 -8.65 -38.34
N LYS A 145 20.42 -8.28 -39.61
CA LYS A 145 19.83 -9.13 -40.64
C LYS A 145 20.93 -9.83 -41.41
N LEU A 146 20.96 -11.16 -41.36
CA LEU A 146 21.85 -12.01 -42.16
C LEU A 146 21.14 -12.42 -43.45
N VAL A 147 21.72 -12.07 -44.59
CA VAL A 147 21.13 -12.22 -45.92
C VAL A 147 22.00 -13.17 -46.77
N PRO A 148 21.47 -14.34 -47.17
CA PRO A 148 22.10 -15.23 -48.15
C PRO A 148 22.44 -14.51 -49.46
N SER A 149 23.62 -14.78 -50.00
CA SER A 149 23.97 -14.37 -51.37
C SER A 149 23.21 -15.19 -52.42
N THR A 150 23.27 -14.76 -53.67
CA THR A 150 22.69 -15.48 -54.81
C THR A 150 23.49 -16.69 -55.28
N ALA A 151 24.64 -16.97 -54.66
CA ALA A 151 25.43 -18.16 -54.96
C ALA A 151 24.80 -19.41 -54.34
N ASN A 152 24.83 -20.54 -55.08
CA ASN A 152 24.41 -21.83 -54.54
C ASN A 152 25.45 -22.37 -53.55
N ALA A 153 25.33 -21.99 -52.28
CA ALA A 153 26.35 -22.19 -51.27
C ALA A 153 25.74 -22.28 -49.86
N ASN A 154 26.61 -22.48 -48.86
CA ASN A 154 26.21 -22.37 -47.46
C ASN A 154 26.32 -20.92 -47.01
N HIS A 155 25.28 -20.41 -46.34
CA HIS A 155 25.17 -19.02 -45.91
C HIS A 155 25.36 -18.89 -44.39
N ILE A 156 26.52 -18.41 -43.96
CA ILE A 156 26.99 -18.59 -42.59
C ILE A 156 27.53 -17.28 -42.03
N ILE A 157 27.31 -17.05 -40.74
CA ILE A 157 28.12 -16.16 -39.90
C ILE A 157 28.69 -16.96 -38.73
N SER A 158 29.97 -16.73 -38.39
CA SER A 158 30.66 -17.50 -37.35
C SER A 158 31.72 -16.70 -36.61
N GLN A 159 31.98 -17.07 -35.37
CA GLN A 159 33.15 -16.66 -34.61
C GLN A 159 33.85 -17.89 -34.06
N VAL A 160 35.18 -17.90 -34.14
CA VAL A 160 36.02 -18.94 -33.52
C VAL A 160 36.61 -18.39 -32.24
N ILE A 161 36.42 -19.11 -31.14
CA ILE A 161 37.01 -18.81 -29.83
C ILE A 161 38.12 -19.81 -29.52
N THR A 162 39.18 -19.34 -28.87
CA THR A 162 40.33 -20.14 -28.43
C THR A 162 40.62 -19.92 -26.95
N ALA A 163 40.55 -18.67 -26.49
CA ALA A 163 40.72 -18.32 -25.09
C ALA A 163 39.59 -18.90 -24.22
N GLY A 164 39.97 -19.57 -23.12
CA GLY A 164 39.01 -20.11 -22.15
C GLY A 164 38.29 -21.39 -22.58
N VAL A 165 38.63 -21.97 -23.73
CA VAL A 165 38.12 -23.29 -24.17
C VAL A 165 38.88 -24.39 -23.44
N ILE A 166 38.14 -25.30 -22.78
CA ILE A 166 38.68 -26.41 -22.01
C ILE A 166 38.08 -27.71 -22.55
N GLY A 167 38.93 -28.62 -23.02
CA GLY A 167 38.49 -29.92 -23.52
C GLY A 167 37.72 -30.75 -22.48
N ASN A 168 36.91 -31.71 -22.94
CA ASN A 168 36.08 -32.57 -22.09
C ASN A 168 35.19 -31.79 -21.09
N THR A 169 34.64 -30.67 -21.55
CA THR A 169 33.81 -29.77 -20.74
C THR A 169 32.50 -29.50 -21.48
N SER A 170 31.38 -29.48 -20.75
CA SER A 170 30.09 -29.08 -21.30
C SER A 170 30.05 -27.58 -21.56
N TYR A 171 29.47 -27.20 -22.69
CA TYR A 171 29.17 -25.82 -23.04
C TYR A 171 27.72 -25.70 -23.48
N VAL A 172 27.16 -24.51 -23.32
CA VAL A 172 25.83 -24.16 -23.83
C VAL A 172 25.93 -22.99 -24.80
N LEU A 173 25.48 -23.20 -26.03
CA LEU A 173 25.35 -22.13 -27.03
C LEU A 173 23.93 -21.57 -27.01
N SER A 174 23.76 -20.27 -27.27
CA SER A 174 22.46 -19.70 -27.60
C SER A 174 22.53 -18.51 -28.54
N PHE A 175 21.47 -18.29 -29.31
CA PHE A 175 21.25 -17.07 -30.11
C PHE A 175 19.79 -16.64 -29.97
N PHE A 176 19.54 -15.33 -30.09
CA PHE A 176 18.22 -14.83 -30.40
C PHE A 176 18.05 -14.78 -31.91
N VAL A 177 16.93 -15.30 -32.41
CA VAL A 177 16.64 -15.42 -33.85
C VAL A 177 15.20 -15.05 -34.16
N LYS A 178 14.96 -14.46 -35.33
CA LYS A 178 13.63 -14.13 -35.85
C LYS A 178 13.62 -14.22 -37.38
N ALA A 179 12.51 -14.66 -37.96
CA ALA A 179 12.37 -14.75 -39.41
C ALA A 179 12.43 -13.35 -40.07
N ALA A 180 13.09 -13.25 -41.22
CA ALA A 180 13.10 -12.05 -42.05
C ALA A 180 13.02 -12.40 -43.55
N GLY A 181 12.06 -13.26 -43.88
CA GLY A 181 11.83 -13.78 -45.22
C GLY A 181 12.19 -15.25 -45.37
N TYR A 182 13.27 -15.71 -44.74
CA TYR A 182 13.54 -17.13 -44.54
C TYR A 182 13.09 -17.56 -43.14
N ASN A 183 12.56 -18.78 -43.05
CA ASN A 183 11.95 -19.29 -41.83
C ASN A 183 12.77 -20.41 -41.17
N ARG A 184 13.98 -20.69 -41.64
CA ARG A 184 14.81 -21.75 -41.05
C ARG A 184 16.21 -21.25 -40.71
N VAL A 185 16.67 -21.64 -39.53
CA VAL A 185 18.01 -21.34 -39.04
C VAL A 185 18.60 -22.60 -38.42
N ARG A 186 19.89 -22.81 -38.65
CA ARG A 186 20.69 -23.75 -37.89
C ARG A 186 21.72 -23.01 -37.04
N LEU A 187 21.77 -23.32 -35.76
CA LEU A 187 22.89 -22.96 -34.89
C LEU A 187 23.80 -24.17 -34.75
N ARG A 188 25.11 -23.94 -34.84
CA ARG A 188 26.11 -25.01 -34.77
C ARG A 188 27.34 -24.59 -34.00
N ALA A 189 27.80 -25.48 -33.12
CA ALA A 189 29.11 -25.45 -32.49
C ALA A 189 29.96 -26.63 -33.00
N ALA A 190 31.19 -26.34 -33.40
CA ALA A 190 32.17 -27.32 -33.84
C ALA A 190 33.51 -27.09 -33.13
N ASP A 191 34.18 -28.15 -32.71
CA ASP A 191 35.58 -28.07 -32.30
C ASP A 191 36.51 -28.47 -33.46
N SER A 192 37.81 -28.54 -33.19
CA SER A 192 38.82 -28.95 -34.17
C SER A 192 38.70 -30.42 -34.65
N VAL A 193 37.77 -31.21 -34.09
CA VAL A 193 37.66 -32.66 -34.32
C VAL A 193 36.31 -33.00 -34.97
N ALA A 194 35.21 -32.41 -34.51
CA ALA A 194 33.87 -32.70 -35.04
C ALA A 194 32.84 -31.60 -34.74
N TYR A 195 31.63 -31.79 -35.30
CA TYR A 195 30.44 -31.07 -34.88
C TYR A 195 29.99 -31.57 -33.50
N ARG A 196 29.66 -30.65 -32.59
CA ARG A 196 29.34 -30.98 -31.18
C ARG A 196 27.93 -30.57 -30.78
N GLY A 197 27.56 -29.33 -31.08
CA GLY A 197 26.23 -28.79 -30.83
C GLY A 197 25.54 -28.42 -32.13
N GLU A 198 24.30 -28.84 -32.30
CA GLU A 198 23.46 -28.49 -33.43
C GLU A 198 21.99 -28.32 -32.99
N VAL A 199 21.35 -27.29 -33.54
CA VAL A 199 19.90 -27.11 -33.46
C VAL A 199 19.41 -26.42 -34.72
N VAL A 200 18.40 -27.01 -35.34
CA VAL A 200 17.73 -26.53 -36.55
C VAL A 200 16.30 -26.21 -36.18
N VAL A 201 15.88 -24.98 -36.47
CA VAL A 201 14.57 -24.45 -36.08
C VAL A 201 13.80 -24.00 -37.31
N ASN A 202 12.52 -24.33 -37.35
CA ASN A 202 11.53 -23.67 -38.19
C ASN A 202 10.89 -22.53 -37.39
N LEU A 203 11.26 -21.30 -37.73
CA LEU A 203 10.84 -20.05 -37.09
C LEU A 203 9.38 -19.70 -37.38
N ALA A 204 8.83 -20.13 -38.51
CA ALA A 204 7.41 -19.92 -38.82
C ALA A 204 6.53 -20.87 -38.00
N ALA A 205 6.95 -22.11 -37.85
CA ALA A 205 6.23 -23.11 -37.04
C ALA A 205 6.53 -23.00 -35.54
N GLY A 206 7.63 -22.34 -35.15
CA GLY A 206 8.10 -22.32 -33.77
C GLY A 206 8.52 -23.71 -33.27
N THR A 207 9.18 -24.50 -34.11
CA THR A 207 9.56 -25.89 -33.78
C THR A 207 11.01 -26.21 -34.07
N ILE A 208 11.61 -27.05 -33.24
CA ILE A 208 12.91 -27.68 -33.53
C ILE A 208 12.67 -28.83 -34.51
N THR A 209 13.38 -28.81 -35.65
CA THR A 209 13.24 -29.83 -36.71
C THR A 209 14.39 -30.84 -36.73
N ALA A 210 15.54 -30.48 -36.16
CA ALA A 210 16.69 -31.37 -35.96
C ALA A 210 17.64 -30.77 -34.92
N GLY A 211 18.50 -31.60 -34.30
CA GLY A 211 19.51 -31.13 -33.36
C GLY A 211 19.77 -32.11 -32.22
N ASN A 212 20.61 -31.70 -31.26
CA ASN A 212 20.84 -32.45 -30.03
C ASN A 212 19.55 -32.55 -29.20
N THR A 213 19.43 -33.58 -28.36
CA THR A 213 18.29 -33.76 -27.42
C THR A 213 18.20 -32.65 -26.37
N THR A 214 19.30 -31.92 -26.16
CA THR A 214 19.40 -30.74 -25.28
C THR A 214 19.02 -29.43 -25.96
N ALA A 215 18.57 -29.48 -27.22
CA ALA A 215 18.12 -28.30 -27.94
C ALA A 215 16.86 -27.73 -27.28
N LEU A 216 16.86 -26.42 -27.05
CA LEU A 216 15.73 -25.69 -26.48
C LEU A 216 15.36 -24.52 -27.39
N LEU A 217 14.05 -24.31 -27.54
CA LEU A 217 13.47 -23.21 -28.29
C LEU A 217 12.51 -22.47 -27.38
N THR A 218 12.90 -21.26 -27.00
CA THR A 218 12.14 -20.40 -26.08
C THR A 218 11.51 -19.25 -26.87
N PRO A 219 10.18 -19.21 -27.03
CA PRO A 219 9.51 -18.09 -27.70
C PRO A 219 9.61 -16.81 -26.86
N LEU A 220 9.67 -15.66 -27.52
CA LEU A 220 9.72 -14.33 -26.92
C LEU A 220 8.74 -13.39 -27.64
N ALA A 221 8.59 -12.17 -27.12
CA ALA A 221 7.80 -11.13 -27.77
C ALA A 221 8.25 -10.84 -29.21
N ASP A 222 7.34 -10.26 -29.99
CA ASP A 222 7.58 -9.81 -31.36
C ASP A 222 8.10 -10.89 -32.32
N GLY A 223 7.81 -12.18 -32.06
CA GLY A 223 8.21 -13.30 -32.92
C GLY A 223 9.69 -13.66 -32.84
N TRP A 224 10.38 -13.20 -31.80
CA TRP A 224 11.73 -13.65 -31.48
C TRP A 224 11.72 -15.00 -30.78
N PHE A 225 12.80 -15.75 -30.95
CA PHE A 225 13.06 -16.98 -30.21
C PHE A 225 14.48 -16.94 -29.65
N ARG A 226 14.67 -17.41 -28.41
CA ARG A 226 15.99 -17.82 -27.91
C ARG A 226 16.18 -19.29 -28.19
N VAL A 227 17.18 -19.62 -28.98
CA VAL A 227 17.49 -21.00 -29.37
C VAL A 227 18.79 -21.37 -28.70
N SER A 228 18.84 -22.51 -28.02
CA SER A 228 20.05 -23.01 -27.35
C SER A 228 20.28 -24.49 -27.52
N SER A 229 21.51 -24.93 -27.28
CA SER A 229 21.86 -26.35 -27.18
C SER A 229 23.07 -26.53 -26.27
N THR A 230 23.00 -27.54 -25.40
CA THR A 230 24.09 -27.95 -24.51
C THR A 230 24.82 -29.16 -25.08
N PHE A 231 26.15 -29.13 -25.11
CA PHE A 231 26.95 -30.20 -25.71
C PHE A 231 28.30 -30.35 -25.01
N LEU A 232 28.88 -31.54 -25.10
CA LEU A 232 30.22 -31.85 -24.61
C LEU A 232 31.24 -31.67 -25.75
N ILE A 233 32.35 -31.00 -25.48
CA ILE A 233 33.43 -30.83 -26.47
C ILE A 233 34.51 -31.91 -26.30
N ALA A 234 35.28 -32.18 -27.35
CA ALA A 234 36.29 -33.26 -27.33
C ALA A 234 37.33 -33.07 -26.22
N ASN A 235 37.90 -34.18 -25.75
CA ASN A 235 39.11 -34.11 -24.96
C ASN A 235 40.24 -33.46 -25.79
N GLY A 236 40.96 -32.51 -25.19
CA GLY A 236 42.05 -31.78 -25.86
C GLY A 236 41.61 -30.72 -26.87
N ALA A 237 40.30 -30.45 -27.04
CA ALA A 237 39.85 -29.33 -27.86
C ALA A 237 40.33 -27.98 -27.29
N THR A 238 40.93 -27.15 -28.14
CA THR A 238 41.47 -25.82 -27.78
C THR A 238 40.75 -24.68 -28.48
N ASN A 239 39.78 -24.98 -29.35
CA ASN A 239 38.98 -23.99 -30.04
C ASN A 239 37.53 -24.46 -30.21
N LEU A 240 36.63 -23.49 -30.40
CA LEU A 240 35.24 -23.71 -30.78
C LEU A 240 34.82 -22.69 -31.82
N SER A 241 34.25 -23.18 -32.92
CA SER A 241 33.56 -22.37 -33.92
C SER A 241 32.07 -22.35 -33.60
N ILE A 242 31.53 -21.18 -33.29
CA ILE A 242 30.11 -20.95 -33.06
C ILE A 242 29.52 -20.24 -34.28
N SER A 243 28.43 -20.78 -34.84
CA SER A 243 27.90 -20.32 -36.12
C SER A 243 26.39 -20.34 -36.20
N ALA A 244 25.83 -19.39 -36.95
CA ALA A 244 24.45 -19.37 -37.39
C ALA A 244 24.40 -19.52 -38.92
N TRP A 245 23.52 -20.38 -39.39
CA TRP A 245 23.35 -20.74 -40.80
C TRP A 245 21.91 -20.43 -41.21
N VAL A 246 21.75 -19.78 -42.36
CA VAL A 246 20.42 -19.62 -42.97
C VAL A 246 20.13 -20.87 -43.79
N TYR A 247 18.94 -21.43 -43.64
CA TYR A 247 18.42 -22.52 -44.48
C TYR A 247 17.29 -21.95 -45.34
N ASP A 248 17.07 -22.55 -46.51
CA ASP A 248 15.86 -22.25 -47.26
C ASP A 248 14.61 -22.84 -46.56
N ASP A 249 13.43 -22.46 -47.02
CA ASP A 249 12.18 -22.91 -46.40
C ASP A 249 11.90 -24.41 -46.60
N SER A 250 12.56 -25.04 -47.58
CA SER A 250 12.52 -26.50 -47.80
C SER A 250 13.37 -27.28 -46.80
N GLY A 251 14.35 -26.61 -46.17
CA GLY A 251 15.29 -27.19 -45.22
C GLY A 251 16.67 -27.49 -45.79
N ALA A 252 17.01 -26.98 -46.96
CA ALA A 252 18.34 -27.12 -47.55
C ALA A 252 19.33 -26.12 -46.93
N ALA A 253 20.51 -26.63 -46.55
CA ALA A 253 21.63 -25.82 -46.05
C ALA A 253 22.42 -25.13 -47.16
N THR A 254 22.41 -25.74 -48.36
CA THR A 254 23.05 -25.23 -49.57
C THR A 254 21.94 -24.87 -50.55
N PHE A 255 21.82 -23.59 -50.88
CA PHE A 255 20.83 -23.09 -51.83
C PHE A 255 21.32 -21.78 -52.45
N ALA A 256 20.64 -21.29 -53.48
CA ALA A 256 20.86 -19.95 -54.02
C ALA A 256 19.87 -18.98 -53.37
N GLY A 257 20.37 -18.02 -52.61
CA GLY A 257 19.56 -16.97 -52.00
C GLY A 257 19.01 -15.96 -53.01
N ASP A 258 18.10 -15.09 -52.55
CA ASP A 258 17.57 -13.99 -53.37
C ASP A 258 18.28 -12.64 -53.12
N GLY A 259 19.25 -12.59 -52.20
CA GLY A 259 19.96 -11.38 -51.82
C GLY A 259 19.13 -10.36 -51.02
N VAL A 260 17.92 -10.72 -50.58
CA VAL A 260 16.99 -9.80 -49.88
C VAL A 260 16.41 -10.43 -48.60
N LYS A 261 15.89 -11.65 -48.69
CA LYS A 261 15.38 -12.40 -47.54
C LYS A 261 16.52 -12.82 -46.64
N GLY A 262 16.23 -13.01 -45.36
CA GLY A 262 17.22 -13.38 -44.37
C GLY A 262 16.57 -13.85 -43.09
N ILE A 263 17.38 -13.81 -42.04
CA ILE A 263 16.97 -13.96 -40.64
C ILE A 263 17.54 -12.80 -39.84
N LEU A 264 16.85 -12.41 -38.78
CA LEU A 264 17.40 -11.51 -37.77
C LEU A 264 18.07 -12.35 -36.69
N ILE A 265 19.27 -11.95 -36.27
CA ILE A 265 19.99 -12.61 -35.19
C ILE A 265 20.63 -11.58 -34.25
N THR A 266 20.75 -11.92 -32.96
CA THR A 266 21.44 -11.13 -31.95
C THR A 266 21.84 -11.99 -30.73
N GLY A 267 22.62 -11.41 -29.81
CA GLY A 267 22.91 -11.94 -28.48
C GLY A 267 23.49 -13.35 -28.48
N ALA A 268 24.47 -13.61 -29.35
CA ALA A 268 25.15 -14.91 -29.40
C ALA A 268 25.89 -15.20 -28.09
N GLN A 269 25.68 -16.35 -27.49
CA GLN A 269 26.26 -16.69 -26.19
C GLN A 269 26.82 -18.09 -26.21
N ILE A 270 28.03 -18.24 -25.65
CA ILE A 270 28.63 -19.53 -25.36
C ILE A 270 29.19 -19.48 -23.94
N GLU A 271 28.74 -20.39 -23.12
CA GLU A 271 29.10 -20.44 -21.70
C GLU A 271 29.60 -21.83 -21.35
N LYS A 272 30.60 -21.88 -20.46
CA LYS A 272 31.02 -23.14 -19.85
C LYS A 272 29.96 -23.59 -18.85
N GLY A 273 29.55 -24.86 -18.94
CA GLY A 273 28.54 -25.47 -18.09
C GLY A 273 27.40 -26.08 -18.90
N SER A 274 26.37 -26.52 -18.18
CA SER A 274 25.18 -27.16 -18.75
C SER A 274 23.91 -26.30 -18.67
N VAL A 275 23.93 -25.25 -17.87
CA VAL A 275 22.78 -24.39 -17.60
C VAL A 275 22.91 -23.11 -18.41
N LEU A 276 21.96 -22.86 -19.30
CA LEU A 276 21.86 -21.59 -20.02
C LEU A 276 21.46 -20.51 -19.04
N THR A 277 22.22 -19.43 -18.98
CA THR A 277 21.90 -18.33 -18.08
C THR A 277 21.27 -17.15 -18.84
N SER A 278 20.81 -16.14 -18.11
CA SER A 278 20.31 -14.88 -18.67
C SER A 278 21.34 -14.28 -19.64
N PRO A 279 20.90 -13.55 -20.68
CA PRO A 279 21.82 -13.01 -21.68
C PRO A 279 22.94 -12.15 -21.08
N ILE A 280 24.16 -12.44 -21.49
CA ILE A 280 25.41 -11.73 -21.19
C ILE A 280 25.92 -11.16 -22.51
N LEU A 281 25.56 -9.90 -22.78
CA LEU A 281 25.94 -9.20 -24.00
C LEU A 281 27.39 -8.72 -23.92
N THR A 282 28.14 -8.87 -25.01
CA THR A 282 29.56 -8.53 -25.06
C THR A 282 29.87 -7.53 -26.17
N GLY A 283 30.81 -6.62 -25.87
CA GLY A 283 31.44 -5.73 -26.83
C GLY A 283 32.82 -6.27 -27.23
N ALA A 284 33.85 -5.43 -27.17
CA ALA A 284 35.21 -5.83 -27.55
C ALA A 284 35.84 -6.93 -26.67
N THR A 285 35.31 -7.14 -25.46
CA THR A 285 35.83 -8.10 -24.49
C THR A 285 34.74 -9.07 -24.03
N THR A 286 35.15 -10.25 -23.58
CA THR A 286 34.26 -11.17 -22.87
C THR A 286 33.76 -10.53 -21.57
N VAL A 287 32.55 -10.90 -21.14
CA VAL A 287 31.94 -10.38 -19.91
C VAL A 287 31.53 -11.55 -19.03
N THR A 288 31.80 -11.42 -17.73
CA THR A 288 31.36 -12.37 -16.71
C THR A 288 30.20 -11.76 -15.95
N ARG A 289 29.05 -12.44 -15.94
CA ARG A 289 27.98 -12.14 -14.98
C ARG A 289 28.36 -12.77 -13.63
N PRO A 290 28.38 -12.01 -12.51
CA PRO A 290 28.62 -12.56 -11.19
C PRO A 290 27.52 -13.55 -10.76
N ALA A 291 27.86 -14.44 -9.83
CA ALA A 291 26.86 -15.29 -9.18
C ALA A 291 25.86 -14.44 -8.40
N ALA A 292 24.60 -14.87 -8.38
CA ALA A 292 23.57 -14.34 -7.51
C ALA A 292 23.38 -15.26 -6.29
N SER A 293 22.89 -14.68 -5.20
CA SER A 293 22.49 -15.42 -4.00
C SER A 293 21.18 -14.84 -3.47
N ALA A 294 20.31 -15.73 -3.01
CA ALA A 294 19.10 -15.36 -2.27
C ALA A 294 19.11 -16.12 -0.94
N VAL A 295 18.93 -15.39 0.15
CA VAL A 295 18.99 -15.93 1.51
C VAL A 295 17.65 -15.69 2.20
N ILE A 296 17.13 -16.73 2.85
CA ILE A 296 15.88 -16.70 3.59
C ILE A 296 16.20 -16.83 5.08
N ALA A 297 15.74 -15.89 5.90
CA ALA A 297 15.86 -15.97 7.34
C ALA A 297 14.97 -17.09 7.91
N ALA A 298 15.45 -17.80 8.94
CA ALA A 298 14.73 -18.93 9.52
C ALA A 298 13.47 -18.52 10.29
N ASN A 299 13.51 -17.37 10.98
CA ASN A 299 12.41 -16.85 11.79
C ASN A 299 11.83 -17.89 12.80
N GLY A 300 12.66 -18.83 13.26
CA GLY A 300 12.26 -19.91 14.17
C GLY A 300 11.66 -21.16 13.50
N ALA A 301 11.54 -21.19 12.16
CA ALA A 301 11.13 -22.37 11.42
C ALA A 301 12.25 -23.41 11.30
N SER A 302 11.88 -24.67 11.04
CA SER A 302 12.81 -25.79 10.88
C SER A 302 13.29 -25.95 9.44
N SER A 303 12.43 -25.62 8.49
CA SER A 303 12.73 -25.67 7.05
C SER A 303 11.85 -24.70 6.26
N ILE A 304 12.19 -24.55 4.98
CA ILE A 304 11.32 -23.92 3.97
C ILE A 304 11.06 -24.89 2.83
N LYS A 305 9.89 -24.76 2.22
CA LYS A 305 9.55 -25.41 0.95
C LYS A 305 9.43 -24.34 -0.13
N VAL A 306 10.25 -24.48 -1.15
CA VAL A 306 10.30 -23.63 -2.34
C VAL A 306 9.40 -24.26 -3.40
N THR A 307 8.50 -23.50 -3.99
CA THR A 307 7.63 -23.93 -5.09
C THR A 307 7.99 -23.22 -6.38
N TYR A 308 8.17 -23.99 -7.44
CA TYR A 308 8.52 -23.47 -8.76
C TYR A 308 7.30 -23.36 -9.69
N SER A 309 7.43 -22.57 -10.75
CA SER A 309 6.39 -22.38 -11.77
C SER A 309 6.01 -23.67 -12.52
N THR A 310 6.88 -24.68 -12.50
CA THR A 310 6.63 -26.02 -13.06
C THR A 310 5.81 -26.92 -12.14
N GLY A 311 5.50 -26.48 -10.91
CA GLY A 311 4.83 -27.27 -9.87
C GLY A 311 5.78 -28.13 -9.02
N GLU A 312 7.06 -28.21 -9.39
CA GLU A 312 8.09 -28.86 -8.57
C GLU A 312 8.26 -28.13 -7.23
N THR A 313 8.67 -28.86 -6.20
CA THR A 313 9.01 -28.29 -4.91
C THR A 313 10.34 -28.83 -4.37
N THR A 314 11.10 -27.97 -3.68
CA THR A 314 12.31 -28.36 -2.96
C THR A 314 12.20 -27.92 -1.50
N THR A 315 12.55 -28.80 -0.57
CA THR A 315 12.62 -28.47 0.87
C THR A 315 14.06 -28.23 1.28
N LEU A 316 14.31 -27.10 1.97
CA LEU A 316 15.61 -26.72 2.50
C LEU A 316 15.52 -26.63 4.02
N THR A 317 16.40 -27.34 4.72
CA THR A 317 16.43 -27.39 6.19
C THR A 317 17.41 -26.37 6.74
N PHE A 318 17.02 -25.64 7.80
CA PHE A 318 17.90 -24.67 8.46
C PHE A 318 18.93 -25.35 9.38
N GLY A 319 18.57 -26.46 10.02
CA GLY A 319 19.42 -27.10 11.03
C GLY A 319 19.59 -26.18 12.23
N SER A 320 20.84 -25.84 12.58
CA SER A 320 21.17 -24.83 13.60
C SER A 320 21.41 -23.44 13.04
N ALA A 321 21.31 -23.25 11.72
CA ALA A 321 21.56 -21.96 11.08
C ALA A 321 20.35 -21.02 11.21
N SER A 322 20.60 -19.71 11.27
CA SER A 322 19.57 -18.67 11.30
C SER A 322 19.03 -18.29 9.91
N SER A 323 19.57 -18.88 8.84
CA SER A 323 19.15 -18.66 7.47
C SER A 323 19.57 -19.80 6.55
N VAL A 324 18.99 -19.84 5.35
CA VAL A 324 19.37 -20.79 4.29
C VAL A 324 19.51 -20.06 2.96
N VAL A 325 20.47 -20.50 2.16
CA VAL A 325 20.69 -20.00 0.80
C VAL A 325 19.83 -20.81 -0.16
N LEU A 326 19.08 -20.16 -1.04
CA LEU A 326 18.34 -20.83 -2.10
C LEU A 326 19.31 -21.48 -3.11
N PRO A 327 18.97 -22.64 -3.69
CA PRO A 327 19.82 -23.33 -4.64
C PRO A 327 20.09 -22.44 -5.86
N ALA A 328 21.28 -22.59 -6.44
CA ALA A 328 21.58 -21.96 -7.72
C ALA A 328 20.72 -22.57 -8.83
N ALA A 329 20.44 -21.79 -9.88
CA ALA A 329 19.65 -22.21 -11.02
C ALA A 329 20.18 -23.53 -11.62
N SER A 330 19.33 -24.55 -11.67
CA SER A 330 19.63 -25.84 -12.30
C SER A 330 19.00 -26.00 -13.69
N GLU A 331 18.04 -25.15 -14.02
CA GLU A 331 17.31 -25.17 -15.29
C GLU A 331 17.70 -23.98 -16.19
N PRO A 332 17.59 -24.10 -17.52
CA PRO A 332 17.82 -23.00 -18.45
C PRO A 332 17.00 -21.74 -18.11
N TRP A 333 17.61 -20.56 -18.27
CA TRP A 333 16.92 -19.29 -18.05
C TRP A 333 15.63 -19.19 -18.86
N GLY A 334 14.55 -18.81 -18.18
CA GLY A 334 13.23 -18.67 -18.76
C GLY A 334 12.35 -19.92 -18.77
N THR A 335 12.80 -21.06 -18.22
CA THR A 335 12.00 -22.30 -18.16
C THR A 335 11.37 -22.57 -16.79
N ARG A 336 11.95 -22.03 -15.72
CA ARG A 336 11.49 -22.24 -14.34
C ARG A 336 11.74 -21.00 -13.47
N TYR A 337 10.76 -20.65 -12.64
CA TYR A 337 10.86 -19.56 -11.67
C TYR A 337 10.45 -20.04 -10.29
N ILE A 338 10.96 -19.37 -9.27
CA ILE A 338 10.45 -19.49 -7.91
C ILE A 338 9.20 -18.62 -7.79
N THR A 339 8.11 -19.21 -7.31
CA THR A 339 6.80 -18.55 -7.19
C THR A 339 6.36 -18.35 -5.75
N LYS A 340 6.72 -19.28 -4.86
CA LYS A 340 6.31 -19.26 -3.46
C LYS A 340 7.35 -19.92 -2.57
N ILE A 341 7.51 -19.40 -1.35
CA ILE A 341 8.29 -20.04 -0.28
C ILE A 341 7.40 -20.18 0.95
N GLU A 342 7.30 -21.39 1.49
CA GLU A 342 6.48 -21.71 2.65
C GLU A 342 7.38 -22.17 3.80
N TYR A 343 7.23 -21.56 4.98
CA TYR A 343 7.91 -22.00 6.19
C TYR A 343 7.28 -23.29 6.74
N ILE A 344 8.12 -24.18 7.27
CA ILE A 344 7.71 -25.46 7.85
C ILE A 344 8.28 -25.58 9.26
N GLY A 345 7.41 -25.87 10.22
CA GLY A 345 7.75 -25.94 11.64
C GLY A 345 7.96 -24.56 12.27
N GLY A 346 8.23 -24.56 13.57
CA GLY A 346 8.33 -23.33 14.37
C GLY A 346 6.99 -22.85 14.93
N THR A 347 7.06 -22.00 15.95
CA THR A 347 5.91 -21.28 16.50
C THR A 347 6.05 -19.82 16.11
N PRO A 348 5.09 -19.23 15.38
CA PRO A 348 5.20 -17.85 14.95
C PRO A 348 5.13 -16.91 16.17
N VAL A 349 6.09 -15.99 16.24
CA VAL A 349 6.05 -14.84 17.14
C VAL A 349 5.59 -13.65 16.28
N TYR A 350 4.36 -13.20 16.48
CA TYR A 350 3.77 -12.13 15.68
C TYR A 350 4.43 -10.79 15.99
N ASP A 351 4.63 -9.98 14.95
CA ASP A 351 5.11 -8.61 15.08
C ASP A 351 3.96 -7.70 15.54
N GLU A 352 3.87 -7.45 16.84
CA GLU A 352 2.83 -6.63 17.46
C GLU A 352 2.81 -5.19 16.92
N SER A 353 3.93 -4.66 16.41
CA SER A 353 3.98 -3.32 15.82
C SER A 353 3.13 -3.20 14.55
N LYS A 354 2.84 -4.32 13.89
CA LYS A 354 1.96 -4.41 12.73
C LYS A 354 0.50 -4.68 13.08
N LEU A 355 0.20 -4.86 14.37
CA LEU A 355 -1.13 -5.09 14.90
C LEU A 355 -1.47 -3.98 15.93
N PRO A 356 -1.51 -2.69 15.50
CA PRO A 356 -1.96 -1.63 16.37
C PRO A 356 -3.48 -1.72 16.58
N ALA A 357 -3.96 -1.29 17.75
CA ALA A 357 -5.39 -1.21 18.03
C ALA A 357 -6.10 -0.35 16.98
N LYS A 358 -7.24 -0.84 16.47
CA LYS A 358 -7.97 -0.18 15.38
C LYS A 358 -8.79 0.99 15.90
N SER A 359 -8.76 2.10 15.17
CA SER A 359 -9.65 3.25 15.37
C SER A 359 -11.02 3.04 14.73
N ILE A 360 -12.02 3.81 15.18
CA ILE A 360 -13.34 3.92 14.56
C ILE A 360 -13.51 5.33 13.99
N TRP A 361 -14.06 5.43 12.78
CA TRP A 361 -14.37 6.68 12.10
C TRP A 361 -15.85 7.01 12.21
N TRP A 362 -16.17 8.20 12.72
CA TRP A 362 -17.54 8.68 12.87
C TRP A 362 -17.61 10.18 12.58
N GLN A 363 -18.58 10.58 11.75
CA GLN A 363 -18.80 11.97 11.36
C GLN A 363 -17.54 12.64 10.79
N GLY A 364 -16.69 11.87 10.09
CA GLY A 364 -15.44 12.33 9.51
C GLY A 364 -14.26 12.43 10.49
N ASN A 365 -14.46 12.12 11.77
CA ASN A 365 -13.42 12.17 12.80
C ASN A 365 -12.92 10.77 13.19
N GLU A 366 -11.65 10.66 13.54
CA GLU A 366 -11.03 9.43 14.06
C GLU A 366 -11.20 9.34 15.57
N TYR A 367 -11.65 8.18 16.05
CA TYR A 367 -11.72 7.81 17.46
C TYR A 367 -10.73 6.68 17.70
N SER A 368 -9.69 6.93 18.48
CA SER A 368 -8.64 5.95 18.76
C SER A 368 -9.08 4.96 19.85
N ALA A 369 -8.56 3.74 19.83
CA ALA A 369 -8.81 2.78 20.92
C ALA A 369 -8.12 3.25 22.22
N TRP A 370 -8.91 3.51 23.27
CA TRP A 370 -8.42 3.82 24.61
C TRP A 370 -9.32 3.19 25.68
N PRO A 371 -8.77 2.43 26.64
CA PRO A 371 -9.60 1.78 27.65
C PRO A 371 -10.36 2.81 28.50
N VAL A 372 -11.69 2.75 28.44
CA VAL A 372 -12.57 3.66 29.17
C VAL A 372 -13.84 2.95 29.59
N GLN A 373 -14.32 3.27 30.78
CA GLN A 373 -15.56 2.75 31.33
C GLN A 373 -16.41 3.91 31.83
N ILE A 374 -17.71 3.84 31.57
CA ILE A 374 -18.66 4.79 32.11
C ILE A 374 -19.80 4.08 32.84
N GLU A 375 -20.07 4.51 34.06
CA GLU A 375 -21.11 3.97 34.91
C GLU A 375 -22.09 5.08 35.31
N GLY A 376 -23.34 4.72 35.66
CA GLY A 376 -24.31 5.69 36.19
C GLY A 376 -24.95 6.62 35.16
N ILE A 377 -24.97 6.24 33.87
CA ILE A 377 -25.66 6.99 32.79
C ILE A 377 -27.20 6.92 32.88
N GLU A 378 -27.77 6.07 33.76
CA GLU A 378 -29.21 5.82 33.77
C GLU A 378 -30.04 7.07 34.09
N ALA A 379 -31.09 7.30 33.29
CA ALA A 379 -32.05 8.37 33.51
C ALA A 379 -33.00 7.98 34.64
N SER A 380 -32.96 8.71 35.76
CA SER A 380 -33.96 8.55 36.81
C SER A 380 -35.30 9.18 36.39
N THR A 381 -36.42 8.49 36.62
CA THR A 381 -37.77 9.06 36.45
C THR A 381 -38.18 9.97 37.62
N SER A 382 -37.32 10.11 38.63
CA SER A 382 -37.54 10.84 39.88
C SER A 382 -36.97 12.26 39.90
N GLY A 383 -36.37 12.73 38.80
CA GLY A 383 -35.93 14.13 38.65
C GLY A 383 -34.57 14.47 39.27
N SER A 384 -33.77 13.49 39.70
CA SER A 384 -32.36 13.72 40.02
C SER A 384 -31.51 13.61 38.76
N SER A 385 -30.62 14.58 38.53
CA SER A 385 -29.58 14.52 37.50
C SER A 385 -28.72 13.27 37.72
N ALA A 386 -28.46 12.53 36.65
CA ALA A 386 -27.45 11.46 36.69
C ALA A 386 -26.08 12.11 36.92
N GLN A 387 -25.27 11.54 37.81
CA GLN A 387 -23.85 11.86 37.97
C GLN A 387 -23.01 10.66 37.52
N PRO A 388 -22.79 10.48 36.20
CA PRO A 388 -22.01 9.37 35.71
C PRO A 388 -20.56 9.44 36.19
N LYS A 389 -19.94 8.27 36.32
CA LYS A 389 -18.51 8.15 36.58
C LYS A 389 -17.80 7.68 35.33
N LEU A 390 -16.86 8.49 34.83
CA LEU A 390 -16.01 8.17 33.69
C LEU A 390 -14.64 7.76 34.19
N THR A 391 -14.29 6.49 34.01
CA THR A 391 -13.00 5.93 34.39
C THR A 391 -12.15 5.69 33.14
N VAL A 392 -11.02 6.37 33.05
CA VAL A 392 -10.10 6.31 31.90
C VAL A 392 -8.81 5.63 32.34
N ALA A 393 -8.25 4.72 31.54
CA ALA A 393 -6.96 4.11 31.83
C ALA A 393 -5.81 5.13 31.77
N ASN A 394 -4.92 5.07 32.75
CA ASN A 394 -3.78 5.97 32.89
C ASN A 394 -2.51 5.34 32.30
N LEU A 395 -2.55 5.00 31.01
CA LEU A 395 -1.42 4.38 30.32
C LEU A 395 -0.23 5.34 30.32
N ASP A 396 0.92 4.85 30.80
CA ASP A 396 2.17 5.61 30.94
C ASP A 396 2.07 6.95 31.71
N GLY A 397 1.04 7.12 32.55
CA GLY A 397 0.80 8.36 33.31
C GLY A 397 0.28 9.53 32.48
N SER A 398 -0.14 9.28 31.23
CA SER A 398 -0.60 10.31 30.29
C SER A 398 -1.80 11.12 30.80
N ILE A 399 -2.78 10.47 31.43
CA ILE A 399 -3.97 11.15 31.96
C ILE A 399 -3.62 11.97 33.20
N THR A 400 -2.76 11.45 34.09
CA THR A 400 -2.22 12.25 35.21
C THR A 400 -1.51 13.50 34.72
N ALA A 401 -0.69 13.39 33.68
CA ALA A 401 -0.01 14.55 33.10
C ALA A 401 -0.99 15.58 32.52
N LEU A 402 -2.06 15.11 31.85
CA LEU A 402 -3.13 15.98 31.35
C LEU A 402 -3.85 16.72 32.50
N CYS A 403 -4.22 16.00 33.55
CA CYS A 403 -4.84 16.59 34.75
C CYS A 403 -3.93 17.66 35.40
N LEU A 404 -2.63 17.39 35.51
CA LEU A 404 -1.67 18.36 36.06
C LEU A 404 -1.50 19.59 35.17
N ALA A 405 -1.56 19.43 33.85
CA ALA A 405 -1.40 20.53 32.90
C ALA A 405 -2.64 21.43 32.79
N TYR A 406 -3.84 20.87 32.98
CA TYR A 406 -5.12 21.52 32.69
C TYR A 406 -6.09 21.53 33.87
N ASP A 407 -5.57 21.69 35.10
CA ASP A 407 -6.35 21.85 36.33
C ASP A 407 -7.44 20.77 36.51
N ASP A 408 -6.98 19.50 36.50
CA ASP A 408 -7.81 18.29 36.58
C ASP A 408 -8.89 18.16 35.50
N MET A 409 -8.72 18.88 34.37
CA MET A 409 -9.67 18.93 33.25
C MET A 409 -11.06 19.42 33.69
N LEU A 410 -11.11 20.24 34.73
CA LEU A 410 -12.35 20.76 35.29
C LEU A 410 -13.14 21.53 34.22
N GLN A 411 -14.45 21.28 34.14
CA GLN A 411 -15.35 21.82 33.11
C GLN A 411 -15.09 21.36 31.67
N ALA A 412 -14.22 20.37 31.42
CA ALA A 412 -14.14 19.76 30.09
C ALA A 412 -15.51 19.23 29.67
N VAL A 413 -15.87 19.44 28.40
CA VAL A 413 -17.11 18.89 27.85
C VAL A 413 -16.86 17.45 27.45
N VAL A 414 -17.67 16.53 27.99
CA VAL A 414 -17.64 15.12 27.61
C VAL A 414 -18.88 14.83 26.77
N THR A 415 -18.66 14.51 25.49
CA THR A 415 -19.72 14.10 24.57
C THR A 415 -19.66 12.59 24.37
N ILE A 416 -20.79 11.92 24.53
CA ILE A 416 -20.95 10.48 24.30
C ILE A 416 -21.88 10.29 23.13
N HIS A 417 -21.39 9.61 22.10
CA HIS A 417 -22.14 9.23 20.91
C HIS A 417 -22.50 7.76 21.00
N ASP A 418 -23.79 7.44 21.07
CA ASP A 418 -24.29 6.07 20.91
C ASP A 418 -24.94 5.95 19.52
N THR A 419 -24.37 5.12 18.63
CA THR A 419 -24.90 4.84 17.29
C THR A 419 -24.89 3.34 16.99
N LEU A 420 -25.44 2.91 15.86
CA LEU A 420 -25.33 1.53 15.38
C LEU A 420 -24.19 1.41 14.38
N VAL A 421 -23.50 0.25 14.39
CA VAL A 421 -22.40 -0.05 13.46
C VAL A 421 -22.74 0.25 12.00
N GLN A 422 -23.96 -0.08 11.58
CA GLN A 422 -24.41 0.10 10.19
C GLN A 422 -24.43 1.56 9.72
N TYR A 423 -24.50 2.52 10.64
CA TYR A 423 -24.51 3.94 10.31
C TYR A 423 -23.10 4.54 10.25
N LEU A 424 -22.08 3.83 10.74
CA LEU A 424 -20.69 4.31 10.79
C LEU A 424 -20.15 4.69 9.40
N ASP A 425 -19.13 5.54 9.38
CA ASP A 425 -18.53 6.02 8.14
C ASP A 425 -17.98 4.86 7.30
N ALA A 426 -18.05 5.01 5.97
CA ALA A 426 -17.58 4.02 5.00
C ALA A 426 -16.11 3.60 5.20
N ARG A 427 -15.27 4.48 5.77
CA ARG A 427 -13.85 4.22 6.01
C ARG A 427 -13.58 3.05 6.98
N ASN A 428 -14.55 2.71 7.83
CA ASN A 428 -14.40 1.58 8.76
C ASN A 428 -14.43 0.21 8.07
N PHE A 429 -14.86 0.15 6.80
CA PHE A 429 -15.10 -1.10 6.10
C PHE A 429 -14.33 -1.13 4.77
N ALA A 430 -13.62 -2.22 4.49
CA ALA A 430 -12.82 -2.36 3.25
C ALA A 430 -13.66 -2.20 1.97
N GLY A 431 -14.95 -2.59 2.01
CA GLY A 431 -15.91 -2.44 0.91
C GLY A 431 -16.70 -1.13 0.92
N GLY A 432 -16.41 -0.21 1.84
CA GLY A 432 -17.24 0.96 2.13
C GLY A 432 -18.52 0.64 2.90
N ASN A 433 -19.35 1.66 3.13
CA ASN A 433 -20.65 1.52 3.78
C ASN A 433 -21.70 2.38 3.07
N ALA A 434 -22.71 1.72 2.47
CA ALA A 434 -23.82 2.40 1.79
C ALA A 434 -24.92 2.87 2.74
N THR A 435 -24.98 2.33 3.96
CA THR A 435 -25.96 2.71 4.99
C THR A 435 -25.42 3.74 5.96
N ALA A 436 -24.25 4.32 5.69
CA ALA A 436 -23.65 5.35 6.52
C ALA A 436 -24.60 6.57 6.67
N ASP A 437 -24.88 6.97 7.91
CA ASP A 437 -25.76 8.10 8.22
C ASP A 437 -25.32 8.79 9.51
N ALA A 438 -24.65 9.93 9.35
CA ALA A 438 -24.12 10.75 10.44
C ALA A 438 -25.21 11.30 11.40
N THR A 439 -26.49 11.27 11.00
CA THR A 439 -27.60 11.81 11.80
C THR A 439 -28.20 10.80 12.78
N GLN A 440 -27.89 9.51 12.61
CA GLN A 440 -28.45 8.43 13.42
C GLN A 440 -27.61 8.19 14.67
N GLU A 441 -27.79 9.02 15.70
CA GLU A 441 -27.15 8.84 16.99
C GLU A 441 -28.01 9.30 18.16
N LYS A 442 -27.68 8.79 19.34
CA LYS A 442 -28.09 9.33 20.62
C LYS A 442 -26.90 10.03 21.24
N LEU A 443 -26.99 11.35 21.35
CA LEU A 443 -25.94 12.20 21.88
C LEU A 443 -26.22 12.57 23.35
N GLN A 444 -25.21 12.44 24.20
CA GLN A 444 -25.25 12.82 25.61
C GLN A 444 -24.07 13.74 25.91
N VAL A 445 -24.35 14.89 26.54
CA VAL A 445 -23.31 15.88 26.89
C VAL A 445 -23.25 16.03 28.40
N PHE A 446 -22.05 15.93 28.93
CA PHE A 446 -21.73 16.13 30.33
C PHE A 446 -20.54 17.08 30.48
N TYR A 447 -20.28 17.52 31.71
CA TYR A 447 -19.09 18.27 32.07
C TYR A 447 -18.31 17.51 33.14
N ILE A 448 -16.99 17.58 33.11
CA ILE A 448 -16.15 17.10 34.21
C ILE A 448 -16.33 18.04 35.41
N ASP A 449 -16.88 17.52 36.51
CA ASP A 449 -17.13 18.27 37.74
C ASP A 449 -16.00 18.10 38.76
N SER A 450 -15.45 16.89 38.89
CA SER A 450 -14.31 16.64 39.77
C SER A 450 -13.59 15.34 39.39
N LYS A 451 -12.29 15.29 39.67
CA LYS A 451 -11.52 14.04 39.70
C LYS A 451 -11.80 13.33 41.02
N SER A 452 -12.54 12.23 40.98
CA SER A 452 -12.96 11.48 42.18
C SER A 452 -11.91 10.49 42.66
N MET A 453 -11.09 9.94 41.75
CA MET A 453 -10.04 8.98 42.08
C MET A 453 -8.89 9.06 41.08
N GLU A 454 -7.67 8.88 41.56
CA GLU A 454 -6.47 8.75 40.73
C GLU A 454 -5.61 7.60 41.24
N THR A 455 -5.17 6.75 40.32
CA THR A 455 -4.23 5.67 40.57
C THR A 455 -3.20 5.60 39.45
N ASN A 456 -2.15 4.80 39.65
CA ASN A 456 -1.14 4.55 38.62
C ASN A 456 -1.68 3.83 37.37
N ILE A 457 -2.92 3.32 37.40
CA ILE A 457 -3.52 2.55 36.29
C ILE A 457 -4.79 3.18 35.71
N SER A 458 -5.46 4.06 36.46
CA SER A 458 -6.72 4.70 36.02
C SER A 458 -6.99 6.00 36.75
N VAL A 459 -7.72 6.90 36.09
CA VAL A 459 -8.26 8.15 36.65
C VAL A 459 -9.78 8.11 36.49
N GLU A 460 -10.51 8.45 37.56
CA GLU A 460 -11.97 8.52 37.59
C GLU A 460 -12.43 9.98 37.69
N PHE A 461 -13.35 10.36 36.81
CA PHE A 461 -14.00 11.66 36.78
C PHE A 461 -15.47 11.53 37.12
N THR A 462 -15.97 12.41 37.99
CA THR A 462 -17.39 12.62 38.20
C THR A 462 -17.90 13.58 37.14
N LEU A 463 -18.92 13.15 36.40
CA LEU A 463 -19.56 13.94 35.36
C LEU A 463 -20.85 14.58 35.89
N SER A 464 -21.12 15.82 35.48
CA SER A 464 -22.35 16.54 35.80
C SER A 464 -23.10 16.93 34.54
N SER A 465 -24.43 17.01 34.63
CA SER A 465 -25.25 17.46 33.50
C SER A 465 -25.12 18.99 33.32
N PRO A 466 -25.29 19.51 32.09
CA PRO A 466 -25.31 20.96 31.83
C PRO A 466 -26.29 21.75 32.71
N MET A 467 -27.40 21.10 33.14
CA MET A 467 -28.44 21.73 33.97
C MET A 467 -28.01 21.91 35.43
N ASP A 468 -27.07 21.10 35.93
CA ASP A 468 -26.59 21.16 37.31
C ASP A 468 -25.44 22.16 37.48
N LEU A 469 -24.67 22.41 36.41
CA LEU A 469 -23.44 23.20 36.45
C LEU A 469 -23.67 24.74 36.45
N GLN A 470 -24.89 25.21 36.21
CA GLN A 470 -25.18 26.65 36.18
C GLN A 470 -26.16 27.05 37.28
N GLY A 471 -25.72 27.93 38.19
CA GLY A 471 -26.53 28.64 39.18
C GLY A 471 -27.59 29.60 38.59
N LEU A 472 -28.20 29.24 37.47
CA LEU A 472 -29.28 29.93 36.78
C LEU A 472 -30.62 29.34 37.23
N MET A 473 -31.28 30.01 38.19
CA MET A 473 -32.67 29.69 38.53
C MET A 473 -33.62 30.12 37.41
N ILE A 474 -34.35 29.18 36.83
CA ILE A 474 -35.51 29.43 35.97
C ILE A 474 -36.73 29.49 36.91
N PRO A 475 -37.41 30.65 37.08
CA PRO A 475 -37.72 31.65 36.05
C PRO A 475 -36.92 32.96 36.17
N THR A 476 -36.49 33.52 35.03
CA THR A 476 -35.80 34.84 34.95
C THR A 476 -36.72 36.06 35.16
N ARG A 477 -38.01 35.85 35.47
CA ARG A 477 -39.03 36.91 35.62
C ARG A 477 -39.54 36.95 37.06
N GLN A 478 -39.17 38.00 37.79
CA GLN A 478 -39.73 38.29 39.12
C GLN A 478 -41.01 39.12 38.99
N LEU A 479 -42.03 38.85 39.82
CA LEU A 479 -43.25 39.65 39.91
C LEU A 479 -42.91 40.97 40.64
N HIS A 480 -42.89 42.08 39.90
CA HIS A 480 -42.62 43.41 40.47
C HIS A 480 -43.57 44.46 39.88
N SER A 481 -43.72 45.59 40.57
CA SER A 481 -44.68 46.65 40.22
C SER A 481 -44.21 47.59 39.10
N LEU A 482 -42.95 47.46 38.65
CA LEU A 482 -42.42 48.22 37.51
C LEU A 482 -42.56 47.41 36.21
N CYS A 483 -42.45 48.07 35.07
CA CYS A 483 -42.54 47.46 33.76
C CYS A 483 -41.27 46.67 33.45
N THR A 484 -41.39 45.36 33.23
CA THR A 484 -40.26 44.51 32.82
C THR A 484 -39.59 45.00 31.54
N TRP A 485 -40.36 45.55 30.59
CA TRP A 485 -39.81 46.10 29.34
C TRP A 485 -38.88 47.28 29.60
N CYS A 486 -39.26 48.17 30.53
CA CYS A 486 -38.42 49.30 30.91
C CYS A 486 -37.14 48.84 31.63
N ILE A 487 -37.25 47.92 32.61
CA ILE A 487 -36.08 47.43 33.35
C ILE A 487 -35.06 46.76 32.44
N ARG A 488 -35.52 46.05 31.40
CA ARG A 488 -34.65 45.39 30.43
C ARG A 488 -34.17 46.32 29.30
N GLY A 489 -34.39 47.64 29.40
CA GLY A 489 -33.99 48.60 28.37
C GLY A 489 -34.77 48.47 27.05
N LYS A 490 -35.91 47.76 27.06
CA LYS A 490 -36.76 47.48 25.89
C LYS A 490 -37.85 48.54 25.68
N TYR A 491 -37.63 49.77 26.17
CA TYR A 491 -38.56 50.86 25.91
C TYR A 491 -38.48 51.27 24.43
N ARG A 492 -39.63 51.32 23.75
CA ARG A 492 -39.76 51.61 22.30
C ARG A 492 -39.05 50.61 21.37
N SER A 493 -38.69 49.43 21.85
CA SER A 493 -37.98 48.44 21.02
C SER A 493 -38.90 47.61 20.13
N GLY A 494 -40.22 47.62 20.37
CA GLY A 494 -41.18 46.71 19.73
C GLY A 494 -41.18 45.29 20.32
N ASP A 495 -40.19 44.96 21.16
CA ASP A 495 -40.09 43.71 21.91
C ASP A 495 -40.65 43.92 23.32
N GLY A 496 -41.98 43.88 23.43
CA GLY A 496 -42.76 44.04 24.67
C GLY A 496 -43.32 45.45 24.89
N CYS A 497 -42.58 46.51 24.54
CA CYS A 497 -43.08 47.89 24.55
C CYS A 497 -42.98 48.51 23.15
N ASP A 498 -44.13 48.78 22.55
CA ASP A 498 -44.35 49.24 21.18
C ASP A 498 -44.62 50.76 21.08
N TYR A 499 -44.23 51.53 22.09
CA TYR A 499 -44.52 52.96 22.12
C TYR A 499 -43.80 53.72 20.99
N ALA A 500 -44.57 54.11 19.96
CA ALA A 500 -44.06 54.89 18.82
C ALA A 500 -44.53 56.37 18.82
N GLY A 501 -45.19 56.83 19.89
CA GLY A 501 -45.75 58.17 19.97
C GLY A 501 -44.73 59.30 20.17
N THR A 502 -45.16 60.53 19.90
CA THR A 502 -44.37 61.78 20.01
C THR A 502 -44.52 62.49 21.35
N ASN A 503 -45.22 61.92 22.34
CA ASN A 503 -45.22 62.46 23.70
C ASN A 503 -43.97 61.95 24.42
N TYR A 504 -43.15 62.87 24.91
CA TYR A 504 -41.89 62.59 25.58
C TYR A 504 -41.97 63.01 27.05
N PHE A 505 -41.42 62.19 27.95
CA PHE A 505 -41.39 62.49 29.38
C PHE A 505 -40.05 62.14 29.99
N ASP A 506 -39.59 62.93 30.95
CA ASP A 506 -38.39 62.61 31.73
C ASP A 506 -38.60 61.38 32.64
N LYS A 507 -37.54 60.94 33.33
CA LYS A 507 -37.57 59.82 34.28
C LYS A 507 -38.52 60.02 35.47
N HIS A 508 -39.04 61.23 35.68
CA HIS A 508 -39.99 61.57 36.74
C HIS A 508 -41.44 61.67 36.24
N GLY A 509 -41.66 61.57 34.93
CA GLY A 509 -42.98 61.68 34.31
C GLY A 509 -43.40 63.12 33.97
N ASN A 510 -42.46 64.07 33.95
CA ASN A 510 -42.73 65.44 33.51
C ASN A 510 -42.60 65.53 31.98
N PRO A 511 -43.46 66.31 31.29
CA PRO A 511 -43.39 66.45 29.84
C PRO A 511 -42.09 67.15 29.42
N VAL A 512 -41.43 66.60 28.40
CA VAL A 512 -40.24 67.21 27.77
C VAL A 512 -40.51 67.44 26.29
N SER A 513 -39.96 68.52 25.73
CA SER A 513 -40.08 68.84 24.31
C SER A 513 -38.95 68.27 23.46
N ASP A 514 -37.83 67.90 24.09
CA ASP A 514 -36.67 67.31 23.45
C ASP A 514 -36.76 65.76 23.48
N PRO A 515 -36.82 65.07 22.33
CA PRO A 515 -36.88 63.61 22.27
C PRO A 515 -35.69 62.90 22.93
N SER A 516 -34.51 63.54 23.00
CA SER A 516 -33.30 62.95 23.60
C SER A 516 -33.39 62.81 25.12
N LEU A 517 -34.33 63.53 25.74
CA LEU A 517 -34.58 63.50 27.18
C LEU A 517 -35.72 62.55 27.59
N ASP A 518 -36.30 61.81 26.64
CA ASP A 518 -37.38 60.86 26.89
C ASP A 518 -36.87 59.59 27.58
N VAL A 519 -37.25 59.41 28.84
CA VAL A 519 -36.87 58.24 29.64
C VAL A 519 -38.13 57.64 30.26
N CYS A 520 -38.43 56.40 29.90
CA CYS A 520 -39.49 55.65 30.57
C CYS A 520 -39.06 55.34 32.01
N ASN A 521 -39.93 55.65 32.97
CA ASN A 521 -39.70 55.37 34.40
C ASN A 521 -40.22 53.99 34.84
N GLY A 522 -40.78 53.22 33.91
CA GLY A 522 -41.29 51.88 34.14
C GLY A 522 -42.54 51.81 35.03
N THR A 523 -43.21 52.92 35.37
CA THR A 523 -44.43 52.87 36.18
C THR A 523 -45.70 52.86 35.31
N LEU A 524 -46.79 52.31 35.84
CA LEU A 524 -48.07 52.30 35.13
C LEU A 524 -48.64 53.71 34.96
N ASN A 525 -48.71 54.49 36.05
CA ASN A 525 -49.45 55.76 36.08
C ASN A 525 -48.66 56.96 35.52
N THR A 526 -47.37 57.06 35.83
CA THR A 526 -46.52 58.18 35.36
C THR A 526 -45.58 57.77 34.22
N GLY A 527 -45.73 56.54 33.70
CA GLY A 527 -44.97 56.01 32.57
C GLY A 527 -45.87 55.65 31.40
N CYS A 528 -46.52 54.48 31.47
CA CYS A 528 -47.33 53.93 30.37
C CYS A 528 -48.60 54.75 30.10
N LYS A 529 -49.38 55.13 31.12
CA LYS A 529 -50.63 55.90 30.91
C LYS A 529 -50.42 57.26 30.26
N LEU A 530 -49.32 57.94 30.58
CA LEU A 530 -48.99 59.24 29.97
C LEU A 530 -48.65 59.13 28.49
N ARG A 531 -48.09 57.98 28.08
CA ARG A 531 -47.61 57.72 26.72
C ARG A 531 -48.71 57.15 25.83
N PHE A 532 -49.39 56.11 26.30
CA PHE A 532 -50.42 55.41 25.53
C PHE A 532 -51.83 55.96 25.74
N GLY A 533 -52.05 56.82 26.73
CA GLY A 533 -53.37 57.31 27.13
C GLY A 533 -53.98 56.48 28.27
N ALA A 534 -54.65 57.14 29.21
CA ALA A 534 -55.10 56.52 30.45
C ALA A 534 -56.17 55.42 30.28
N ASN A 535 -56.90 55.45 29.16
CA ASN A 535 -58.03 54.55 28.86
C ASN A 535 -57.74 53.57 27.71
N ASN A 536 -56.51 53.56 27.19
CA ASN A 536 -56.12 52.64 26.12
C ASN A 536 -55.50 51.37 26.71
N GLU A 537 -55.44 50.29 25.91
CA GLU A 537 -54.71 49.09 26.28
C GLU A 537 -53.22 49.43 26.46
N LEU A 538 -52.67 49.03 27.61
CA LEU A 538 -51.29 49.38 27.98
C LEU A 538 -50.43 48.12 27.86
N PRO A 539 -49.35 48.14 27.05
CA PRO A 539 -48.36 47.07 26.96
C PRO A 539 -47.42 47.11 28.19
N PHE A 540 -48.01 47.04 29.39
CA PHE A 540 -47.29 47.13 30.66
C PHE A 540 -46.82 45.73 31.10
N GLY A 541 -45.50 45.52 31.13
CA GLY A 541 -44.90 44.23 31.48
C GLY A 541 -44.84 43.91 32.98
N GLY A 542 -45.32 44.81 33.85
CA GLY A 542 -45.27 44.67 35.31
C GLY A 542 -46.59 44.20 35.93
N PHE A 543 -46.57 43.93 37.23
CA PHE A 543 -47.74 43.50 38.00
C PHE A 543 -48.07 44.55 39.08
N PRO A 544 -48.91 45.57 38.79
CA PRO A 544 -49.20 46.67 39.73
C PRO A 544 -49.82 46.19 41.06
N GLY A 545 -50.46 45.01 41.05
CA GLY A 545 -51.03 44.39 42.25
C GLY A 545 -49.99 43.94 43.28
N THR A 546 -48.72 43.78 42.89
CA THR A 546 -47.64 43.42 43.84
C THR A 546 -47.35 44.53 44.85
N SER A 547 -47.66 45.79 44.53
CA SER A 547 -47.57 46.92 45.46
C SER A 547 -48.78 47.13 46.38
N LEU A 548 -49.82 46.28 46.30
CA LEU A 548 -50.98 46.35 47.21
C LEU A 548 -50.70 45.68 48.56
N ILE A 549 -49.68 44.83 48.64
CA ILE A 549 -49.25 44.21 49.89
C ILE A 549 -48.33 45.21 50.60
N LYS A 550 -48.89 45.99 51.54
CA LYS A 550 -48.08 46.70 52.53
C LYS A 550 -47.46 45.65 53.45
N SER A 551 -46.18 45.38 53.29
CA SER A 551 -45.36 44.74 54.35
C SER A 551 -45.19 45.71 55.51
#